data_AF-A0A0P0J9L1-F1
#
_entry.id   AF-A0A0P0J9L1-F1
#
_cell.length_a   1.000
_cell.length_b   1.000
_cell.length_c   1.000
_cell.angle_alpha   90.00
_cell.angle_beta   90.00
_cell.angle_gamma   90.00
#
_symmetry.space_group_name_H-M   'P 1'
#
loop_
_entity.id
_entity.type
_entity.pdbx_description
1 polymer ?
#
loop_
_entity_poly.entity_id
_entity_poly.type
_entity_poly.pdbx_seq_one_letter_code
_entity_poly.pdbx_strand_id
1 'polypeptide(L)'
;MPTGNHQTRARKTEKSKSFGVAVYDLLGTLRQRELDALGQRLAGEMNMPFQQSAGGEFVAGTYRQRFALSSGRFARIGDGLGFKLVLWTPSVEKHIDQHISGVARADGGVDWSFGRRRGLGL
;
A
#
# COMPACT_ATOMS: atom_id res chain seq x y z
N MET A 1 30.32 6.34 -51.23
CA MET A 1 30.93 6.23 -49.89
C MET A 1 29.81 5.98 -48.89
N PRO A 2 29.75 4.82 -48.20
CA PRO A 2 28.64 4.45 -47.33
C PRO A 2 28.80 4.88 -45.87
N THR A 3 27.65 4.89 -45.22
CA THR A 3 27.20 5.27 -43.87
C THR A 3 27.97 4.64 -42.70
N GLY A 4 28.22 5.40 -41.63
CA GLY A 4 28.82 4.94 -40.37
C GLY A 4 27.86 5.08 -39.18
N ASN A 5 27.11 4.01 -38.87
CA ASN A 5 26.34 3.85 -37.65
C ASN A 5 27.26 3.40 -36.50
N HIS A 6 27.36 4.20 -35.43
CA HIS A 6 28.01 3.76 -34.20
C HIS A 6 27.04 2.96 -33.33
N GLN A 7 27.17 1.64 -33.39
CA GLN A 7 26.77 0.74 -32.30
C GLN A 7 27.85 0.78 -31.20
N THR A 8 27.44 1.00 -29.95
CA THR A 8 28.25 0.63 -28.78
C THR A 8 27.51 -0.45 -27.99
N ARG A 9 28.18 -1.60 -27.86
CA ARG A 9 27.80 -2.78 -27.08
C ARG A 9 28.07 -2.58 -25.58
N ALA A 10 27.26 -3.19 -24.72
CA ALA A 10 27.69 -3.89 -23.48
C ALA A 10 26.47 -4.57 -22.82
N ARG A 11 26.29 -5.88 -23.02
CA ARG A 11 26.54 -6.98 -22.05
C ARG A 11 25.75 -6.93 -20.73
N LYS A 12 24.85 -7.93 -20.63
CA LYS A 12 24.78 -8.95 -19.57
C LYS A 12 24.42 -8.48 -18.16
N THR A 13 23.19 -8.80 -17.75
CA THR A 13 22.95 -9.71 -16.61
C THR A 13 21.65 -10.48 -16.83
N GLU A 14 21.80 -11.73 -17.26
CA GLU A 14 20.82 -12.78 -17.00
C GLU A 14 20.81 -13.03 -15.48
N LYS A 15 19.64 -12.93 -14.85
CA LYS A 15 19.43 -13.49 -13.51
C LYS A 15 18.05 -14.13 -13.41
N SER A 16 18.09 -15.44 -13.68
CA SER A 16 17.39 -16.49 -12.95
C SER A 16 15.86 -16.51 -12.97
N LYS A 17 15.35 -17.50 -13.69
CA LYS A 17 14.05 -18.17 -13.50
C LYS A 17 13.67 -18.25 -12.01
N SER A 18 12.49 -17.74 -11.70
CA SER A 18 11.70 -18.14 -10.53
C SER A 18 10.38 -18.71 -11.06
N PHE A 19 10.37 -20.03 -11.29
CA PHE A 19 9.18 -20.83 -11.56
C PHE A 19 8.37 -20.97 -10.26
N GLY A 20 7.75 -19.87 -9.82
CA GLY A 20 6.87 -19.82 -8.64
C GLY A 20 5.88 -18.64 -8.67
N VAL A 21 5.80 -17.92 -9.79
CA VAL A 21 5.10 -16.63 -9.93
C VAL A 21 3.98 -16.80 -10.95
N ALA A 22 2.77 -17.17 -10.49
CA ALA A 22 1.59 -17.18 -11.37
C ALA A 22 0.26 -16.91 -10.63
N VAL A 23 0.19 -17.11 -9.31
CA VAL A 23 -1.06 -16.89 -8.55
C VAL A 23 -0.95 -15.67 -7.62
N TYR A 24 0.19 -15.46 -6.96
CA TYR A 24 0.43 -14.27 -6.12
C TYR A 24 0.46 -12.96 -6.94
N ASP A 25 1.01 -13.03 -8.15
CA ASP A 25 1.12 -11.86 -9.04
C ASP A 25 -0.24 -11.44 -9.62
N LEU A 26 -1.09 -12.43 -9.94
CA LEU A 26 -2.46 -12.19 -10.41
C LEU A 26 -3.36 -11.62 -9.29
N LEU A 27 -3.27 -12.19 -8.07
CA LEU A 27 -3.99 -11.69 -6.90
C LEU A 27 -3.52 -10.29 -6.51
N GLY A 28 -2.22 -10.01 -6.60
CA GLY A 28 -1.67 -8.67 -6.40
C GLY A 28 -2.22 -7.67 -7.40
N THR A 29 -2.24 -8.02 -8.68
CA THR A 29 -2.77 -7.16 -9.75
C THR A 29 -4.27 -6.90 -9.60
N LEU A 30 -5.06 -7.93 -9.27
CA LEU A 30 -6.50 -7.79 -9.03
C LEU A 30 -6.75 -6.87 -7.82
N ARG A 31 -6.03 -7.11 -6.73
CA ARG A 31 -6.10 -6.30 -5.51
C ARG A 31 -5.78 -4.84 -5.79
N GLN A 32 -4.72 -4.56 -6.55
CA GLN A 32 -4.37 -3.18 -6.89
C GLN A 32 -5.50 -2.51 -7.67
N ARG A 33 -6.11 -3.17 -8.66
CA ARG A 33 -7.26 -2.60 -9.38
C ARG A 33 -8.47 -2.35 -8.49
N GLU A 34 -8.77 -3.26 -7.55
CA GLU A 34 -9.84 -3.05 -6.57
C GLU A 34 -9.54 -1.85 -5.65
N LEU A 35 -8.29 -1.70 -5.21
CA LEU A 35 -7.85 -0.58 -4.37
C LEU A 35 -7.83 0.74 -5.13
N ASP A 36 -7.38 0.76 -6.39
CA ASP A 36 -7.43 1.94 -7.23
C ASP A 36 -8.87 2.38 -7.47
N ALA A 37 -9.76 1.45 -7.83
CA ALA A 37 -11.18 1.77 -8.03
C ALA A 37 -11.83 2.32 -6.74
N LEU A 38 -11.59 1.67 -5.60
CA LEU A 38 -12.10 2.14 -4.30
C LEU A 38 -11.48 3.48 -3.92
N GLY A 39 -10.17 3.63 -4.09
CA GLY A 39 -9.42 4.83 -3.75
C GLY A 39 -9.87 6.03 -4.56
N GLN A 40 -10.02 5.89 -5.89
CA GLN A 40 -10.52 6.96 -6.76
C GLN A 40 -11.95 7.38 -6.39
N ARG A 41 -12.83 6.41 -6.11
CA ARG A 41 -14.19 6.71 -5.66
C ARG A 41 -14.19 7.51 -4.36
N LEU A 42 -13.46 7.03 -3.35
CA LEU A 42 -13.32 7.69 -2.05
C LEU A 42 -12.68 9.07 -2.17
N ALA A 43 -11.73 9.25 -3.09
CA ALA A 43 -11.09 10.53 -3.35
C ALA A 43 -12.07 11.57 -3.88
N GLY A 44 -12.97 11.17 -4.78
CA GLY A 44 -14.06 12.03 -5.27
C GLY A 44 -15.10 12.34 -4.20
N GLU A 45 -15.49 11.35 -3.39
CA GLU A 45 -16.50 11.53 -2.33
C GLU A 45 -16.00 12.43 -1.18
N MET A 46 -14.73 12.33 -0.81
CA MET A 46 -14.15 13.06 0.34
C MET A 46 -13.30 14.28 -0.05
N ASN A 47 -13.14 14.54 -1.36
CA ASN A 47 -12.24 15.56 -1.89
C ASN A 47 -10.82 15.52 -1.29
N MET A 48 -10.30 14.29 -1.12
CA MET A 48 -9.01 14.03 -0.49
C MET A 48 -8.21 13.05 -1.36
N PRO A 49 -6.94 13.30 -1.67
CA PRO A 49 -6.20 12.45 -2.61
C PRO A 49 -5.99 11.04 -2.06
N PHE A 50 -6.19 10.05 -2.92
CA PHE A 50 -5.80 8.67 -2.66
C PHE A 50 -4.30 8.49 -2.91
N GLN A 51 -3.61 7.91 -1.93
CA GLN A 51 -2.20 7.56 -2.00
C GLN A 51 -2.05 6.05 -1.95
N GLN A 52 -1.39 5.49 -2.96
CA GLN A 52 -1.08 4.07 -3.01
C GLN A 52 0.05 3.77 -2.02
N SER A 53 -0.10 2.70 -1.22
CA SER A 53 0.95 2.27 -0.31
C SER A 53 1.74 1.11 -0.92
N ALA A 54 3.06 1.26 -0.99
CA ALA A 54 3.95 0.20 -1.44
C ALA A 54 4.40 -0.69 -0.26
N GLY A 55 4.67 -1.97 -0.53
CA GLY A 55 5.27 -2.86 0.47
C GLY A 55 6.63 -2.32 0.92
N GLY A 56 6.86 -2.25 2.24
CA GLY A 56 8.04 -1.66 2.86
C GLY A 56 7.89 -0.18 3.24
N GLU A 57 6.77 0.45 2.89
CA GLU A 57 6.53 1.87 3.19
C GLU A 57 6.03 2.08 4.62
N PHE A 58 6.44 3.20 5.22
CA PHE A 58 5.89 3.67 6.48
C PHE A 58 4.48 4.24 6.29
N VAL A 59 3.55 3.79 7.12
CA VAL A 59 2.14 4.19 7.12
C VAL A 59 1.82 4.81 8.47
N ALA A 60 1.39 6.06 8.48
CA ALA A 60 0.92 6.73 9.69
C ALA A 60 -0.30 7.58 9.39
N GLY A 61 -1.20 7.67 10.37
CA GLY A 61 -2.42 8.45 10.27
C GLY A 61 -3.53 7.91 11.15
N THR A 62 -4.71 8.50 11.03
CA THR A 62 -5.90 8.06 11.74
C THR A 62 -6.56 6.90 11.01
N TYR A 63 -6.78 5.78 11.69
CA TYR A 63 -7.61 4.71 11.16
C TYR A 63 -9.09 5.13 11.18
N ARG A 64 -9.69 5.31 10.00
CA ARG A 64 -11.03 5.89 9.86
C ARG A 64 -12.12 4.86 9.60
N GLN A 65 -11.82 3.83 8.81
CA GLN A 65 -12.84 2.90 8.33
C GLN A 65 -12.23 1.61 7.79
N ARG A 66 -12.98 0.51 7.94
CA ARG A 66 -12.71 -0.78 7.29
C ARG A 66 -13.56 -0.97 6.04
N PHE A 67 -12.95 -1.52 5.00
CA PHE A 67 -13.62 -1.97 3.79
C PHE A 67 -13.43 -3.47 3.61
N ALA A 68 -14.49 -4.18 3.24
CA ALA A 68 -14.42 -5.59 2.85
C ALA A 68 -14.57 -5.67 1.33
N LEU A 69 -13.53 -6.15 0.65
CA LEU A 69 -13.45 -6.34 -0.79
C LEU A 69 -13.26 -7.83 -1.11
N SER A 70 -13.33 -8.19 -2.39
CA SER A 70 -13.15 -9.58 -2.82
C SER A 70 -11.73 -10.07 -2.55
N SER A 71 -10.73 -9.20 -2.66
CA SER A 71 -9.31 -9.51 -2.36
C SER A 71 -8.93 -9.45 -0.88
N GLY A 72 -9.84 -9.09 0.03
CA GLY A 72 -9.59 -9.06 1.46
C GLY A 72 -10.19 -7.85 2.18
N ARG A 73 -9.67 -7.55 3.36
CA ARG A 73 -10.12 -6.41 4.17
C ARG A 73 -9.06 -5.33 4.17
N PHE A 74 -9.50 -4.08 4.08
CA PHE A 74 -8.63 -2.93 3.97
C PHE A 74 -8.99 -1.87 5.00
N ALA A 75 -7.98 -1.25 5.57
CA ALA A 75 -8.10 -0.13 6.47
C ALA A 75 -7.80 1.15 5.71
N ARG A 76 -8.68 2.15 5.85
CA ARG A 76 -8.40 3.51 5.41
C ARG A 76 -7.68 4.27 6.51
N ILE A 77 -6.47 4.71 6.20
CA ILE A 77 -5.65 5.55 7.06
C ILE A 77 -5.62 6.94 6.45
N GLY A 78 -6.13 7.93 7.17
CA GLY A 78 -6.09 9.34 6.75
C GLY A 78 -5.05 10.11 7.53
N ASP A 79 -4.21 10.88 6.86
CA ASP A 79 -3.21 11.77 7.49
C ASP A 79 -3.64 13.25 7.50
N GLY A 80 -4.81 13.56 6.91
CA GLY A 80 -5.36 14.91 6.81
C GLY A 80 -5.01 15.64 5.52
N LEU A 81 -4.02 15.15 4.76
CA LEU A 81 -3.66 15.64 3.43
C LEU A 81 -4.08 14.67 2.32
N GLY A 82 -4.26 13.41 2.68
CA GLY A 82 -4.63 12.31 1.82
C GLY A 82 -5.16 11.13 2.64
N PHE A 83 -5.34 10.02 1.96
CA PHE A 83 -5.53 8.75 2.63
C PHE A 83 -4.89 7.60 1.87
N LYS A 84 -4.52 6.57 2.62
CA LYS A 84 -4.00 5.30 2.12
C LYS A 84 -4.97 4.18 2.42
N LEU A 85 -5.02 3.20 1.53
CA LEU A 85 -5.69 1.92 1.75
C LEU A 85 -4.62 0.86 1.94
N VAL A 86 -4.62 0.22 3.11
CA VAL A 86 -3.67 -0.84 3.47
C VAL A 86 -4.44 -2.07 3.92
N LEU A 87 -3.84 -3.26 3.88
CA LEU A 87 -4.54 -4.43 4.41
C LEU A 87 -4.83 -4.22 5.89
N TRP A 88 -6.07 -4.54 6.25
CA TRP A 88 -6.52 -4.51 7.62
C TRP A 88 -5.96 -5.73 8.37
N THR A 89 -5.49 -5.51 9.59
CA THR A 89 -5.13 -6.57 10.54
C THR A 89 -5.97 -6.41 11.81
N PRO A 90 -6.39 -7.50 12.49
CA PRO A 90 -7.25 -7.43 13.66
C PRO A 90 -6.79 -6.46 14.76
N SER A 91 -5.48 -6.27 14.92
CA SER A 91 -4.89 -5.37 15.90
C SER A 91 -5.34 -3.92 15.78
N VAL A 92 -5.67 -3.41 14.58
CA VAL A 92 -6.10 -2.01 14.39
C VAL A 92 -7.56 -1.76 14.73
N GLU A 93 -8.38 -2.82 14.84
CA GLU A 93 -9.83 -2.68 15.02
C GLU A 93 -10.19 -1.86 16.26
N LYS A 94 -9.39 -2.01 17.34
CA LYS A 94 -9.57 -1.28 18.60
C LYS A 94 -9.11 0.18 18.54
N HIS A 95 -8.57 0.62 17.41
CA HIS A 95 -7.95 1.92 17.20
C HIS A 95 -8.68 2.77 16.15
N ILE A 96 -9.98 2.52 15.94
CA ILE A 96 -10.82 3.40 15.12
C ILE A 96 -10.77 4.83 15.68
N ASP A 97 -10.68 5.80 14.78
CA ASP A 97 -10.50 7.23 15.04
C ASP A 97 -9.25 7.59 15.87
N GLN A 98 -8.34 6.64 16.07
CA GLN A 98 -7.06 6.87 16.74
C GLN A 98 -5.93 6.99 15.71
N HIS A 99 -4.92 7.80 16.06
CA HIS A 99 -3.69 7.88 15.28
C HIS A 99 -2.85 6.63 15.51
N ILE A 100 -2.51 5.95 14.43
CA ILE A 100 -1.71 4.72 14.41
C ILE A 100 -0.56 4.89 13.43
N SER A 101 0.51 4.13 13.64
CA SER A 101 1.67 4.10 12.76
C SER A 101 2.10 2.66 12.51
N GLY A 102 2.81 2.37 11.43
CA GLY A 102 3.26 1.03 11.12
C GLY A 102 4.06 0.96 9.84
N VAL A 103 4.59 -0.23 9.55
CA VAL A 103 5.34 -0.50 8.31
C VAL A 103 4.58 -1.54 7.50
N ALA A 104 4.23 -1.19 6.27
CA ALA A 104 3.64 -2.14 5.32
C ALA A 104 4.68 -3.22 5.01
N ARG A 105 4.29 -4.48 5.07
CA ARG A 105 5.15 -5.63 4.82
C ARG A 105 4.96 -6.11 3.38
N ALA A 106 5.97 -6.78 2.85
CA ALA A 106 5.93 -7.32 1.48
C ALA A 106 4.89 -8.44 1.30
N ASP A 107 4.49 -9.12 2.38
CA ASP A 107 3.41 -10.11 2.40
C ASP A 107 2.01 -9.48 2.39
N GLY A 108 1.93 -8.15 2.39
CA GLY A 108 0.71 -7.37 2.42
C GLY A 108 0.21 -7.07 3.83
N GLY A 109 0.77 -7.63 4.89
CA GLY A 109 0.43 -7.22 6.25
C GLY A 109 0.94 -5.81 6.58
N VAL A 110 0.50 -5.24 7.69
CA VAL A 110 1.13 -4.04 8.27
C VAL A 110 1.53 -4.36 9.69
N ASP A 111 2.78 -4.08 10.04
CA ASP A 111 3.26 -4.16 11.42
C ASP A 111 2.96 -2.83 12.12
N TRP A 112 1.98 -2.85 13.02
CA TRP A 112 1.45 -1.64 13.64
C TRP A 112 2.14 -1.32 14.97
N SER A 113 2.53 -0.06 15.09
CA SER A 113 2.91 0.61 16.32
C SER A 113 1.81 1.59 16.74
N PHE A 114 1.01 1.18 17.73
CA PHE A 114 -0.01 2.02 18.33
C PHE A 114 0.65 2.92 19.37
N GLY A 115 0.75 4.22 19.08
CA GLY A 115 1.31 5.19 20.01
C GLY A 115 0.61 5.10 21.36
N ARG A 116 1.37 4.92 22.45
CA ARG A 116 0.83 5.00 23.81
C ARG A 116 0.19 6.39 23.96
N ARG A 117 -1.05 6.49 24.42
CA ARG A 117 -1.57 7.74 25.00
C ARG A 117 -0.53 8.18 26.03
N ARG A 118 0.24 9.22 25.75
CA ARG A 118 0.72 10.07 26.82
C ARG A 118 -0.55 10.68 27.38
N GLY A 119 -1.02 10.12 28.49
CA GLY A 119 -1.87 10.87 29.38
C GLY A 119 -1.14 12.18 29.63
N LEU A 120 -1.73 13.28 29.18
CA LEU A 120 -1.51 14.56 29.83
C LEU A 120 -2.04 14.37 31.25
N GLY A 121 -1.16 13.89 32.13
CA GLY A 121 -1.33 14.08 33.55
C GLY A 121 -1.11 15.56 33.80
N LEU A 122 -2.21 16.27 33.99
CA LEU A 122 -2.28 17.55 34.69
C LEU A 122 -3.34 17.38 35.78
#